data_AF-A0A529WDN0-F1
#
_entry.id   AF-A0A529WDN0-F1
#
_cell.length_a   1.000
_cell.length_b   1.000
_cell.length_c   1.000
_cell.angle_alpha   90.00
_cell.angle_beta   90.00
_cell.angle_gamma   90.00
#
_symmetry.space_group_name_H-M   'P 1'
#
loop_
_entity.id
_entity.type
_entity.pdbx_description
1 polymer ?
#
loop_
_entity_poly.entity_id
_entity_poly.type
_entity_poly.pdbx_seq_one_letter_code
_entity_poly.pdbx_strand_id
1 'polypeptide(L)' 'MAQNSLRLVEDKAVDKSKALDAALSQIERAFGKGSIMRLGANE' A
#
# COMPACT_ATOMS: atom_id res chain seq x y z
N MET A 1 22.95 -8.13 -2.39
CA MET A 1 22.53 -7.21 -1.32
C MET A 1 21.03 -6.99 -1.45
N ALA A 2 20.22 -7.54 -0.53
CA ALA A 2 18.77 -7.49 -0.61
C ALA A 2 18.27 -6.06 -0.33
N GLN A 3 17.69 -5.41 -1.34
CA GLN A 3 17.17 -4.06 -1.20
C GLN A 3 15.85 -4.12 -0.40
N ASN A 4 15.90 -3.73 0.86
CA ASN A 4 14.74 -3.69 1.75
C ASN A 4 13.62 -2.83 1.12
N SER A 5 12.52 -3.47 0.71
CA SER A 5 11.49 -2.88 -0.15
C SER A 5 10.42 -2.09 0.61
N LEU A 6 10.64 -1.82 1.90
CA LEU A 6 9.67 -1.19 2.78
C LEU A 6 10.34 0.01 3.47
N ARG A 7 9.90 1.23 3.12
CA ARG A 7 10.30 2.46 3.80
C ARG A 7 9.37 2.73 4.96
N LEU A 8 9.95 2.89 6.14
CA LEU A 8 9.25 3.34 7.36
C LEU A 8 8.97 4.84 7.21
N VAL A 9 7.69 5.22 7.28
CA VAL A 9 7.27 6.63 7.22
C VAL A 9 7.24 7.16 8.65
N GLU A 10 8.18 8.04 8.99
CA GLU A 10 8.28 8.61 10.34
C GLU A 10 7.26 9.72 10.60
N ASP A 11 6.89 9.78 11.87
CA ASP A 11 5.76 10.42 12.51
C ASP A 11 5.77 11.96 12.40
N LYS A 12 4.84 12.52 11.62
CA LYS A 12 4.14 13.80 11.84
C LYS A 12 3.13 14.01 10.72
N ALA A 13 1.88 13.65 10.99
CA ALA A 13 0.76 13.69 10.03
C ALA A 13 0.96 12.74 8.83
N VAL A 14 1.09 11.45 9.11
CA VAL A 14 0.78 10.45 8.08
C VAL A 14 -0.71 10.59 7.80
N ASP A 15 -1.01 11.28 6.71
CA ASP A 15 -2.36 11.33 6.17
C ASP A 15 -2.78 9.87 5.94
N LYS A 16 -3.67 9.36 6.78
CA LYS A 16 -3.98 7.92 6.87
C LYS A 16 -4.36 7.36 5.50
N SER A 17 -4.98 8.19 4.65
CA SER A 17 -5.28 7.86 3.25
C SER A 17 -4.00 7.61 2.46
N LYS A 18 -3.01 8.49 2.53
CA LYS A 18 -1.76 8.38 1.78
C LYS A 18 -0.95 7.14 2.17
N ALA A 19 -0.87 6.81 3.46
CA ALA A 19 -0.21 5.57 3.89
C ALA A 19 -0.98 4.32 3.46
N LEU A 20 -2.32 4.37 3.52
CA LEU A 20 -3.16 3.28 3.05
C LEU A 20 -2.95 3.05 1.54
N ASP A 21 -2.97 4.10 0.72
CA ASP A 21 -2.78 4.00 -0.73
C ASP A 21 -1.37 3.51 -1.09
N ALA A 22 -0.35 3.94 -0.35
CA ALA A 22 1.02 3.46 -0.51
C ALA A 22 1.13 1.96 -0.18
N ALA A 23 0.48 1.51 0.89
CA ALA A 23 0.47 0.10 1.28
C ALA A 23 -0.30 -0.77 0.27
N LEU A 24 -1.47 -0.31 -0.20
CA LEU A 24 -2.23 -0.99 -1.25
C LEU A 24 -1.40 -1.15 -2.53
N SER A 25 -0.70 -0.09 -2.94
CA SER A 25 0.19 -0.12 -4.12
C SER A 25 1.36 -1.10 -3.96
N GLN A 26 1.89 -1.28 -2.74
CA GLN A 26 2.94 -2.26 -2.47
C GLN A 26 2.41 -3.69 -2.57
N ILE A 27 1.20 -3.94 -2.06
CA ILE A 27 0.54 -5.24 -2.15
C ILE A 27 0.29 -5.61 -3.62
N GLU A 28 -0.27 -4.71 -4.43
CA GLU A 28 -0.51 -4.98 -5.86
C GLU A 28 0.78 -5.23 -6.65
N ARG A 29 1.86 -4.52 -6.31
CA ARG A 29 3.17 -4.75 -6.94
C ARG A 29 3.75 -6.12 -6.59
N ALA A 30 3.56 -6.58 -5.35
CA ALA A 30 4.10 -7.84 -4.87
C ALA A 30 3.31 -9.06 -5.35
N PHE A 31 1.99 -8.94 -5.48
CA PHE A 31 1.09 -10.09 -5.70
C PHE A 31 0.30 -10.04 -7.03
N GLY A 32 0.34 -8.91 -7.74
CA GLY A 32 -0.43 -8.69 -8.96
C GLY A 32 -1.60 -7.72 -8.78
N LYS A 33 -2.14 -7.22 -9.90
CA LYS A 33 -3.31 -6.35 -9.86
C LYS A 33 -4.52 -7.15 -9.38
N GLY A 34 -5.30 -6.58 -8.46
CA GLY A 34 -6.48 -7.23 -7.90
C GLY A 34 -6.23 -8.21 -6.75
N SER A 35 -5.01 -8.31 -6.25
CA SER A 35 -4.70 -9.09 -5.04
C SER A 35 -5.30 -8.50 -3.76
N ILE A 36 -5.73 -7.23 -3.79
CA ILE A 36 -6.47 -6.55 -2.73
C ILE A 36 -7.48 -5.58 -3.35
N MET A 37 -8.72 -5.57 -2.86
CA MET A 37 -9.78 -4.69 -3.34
C MET A 37 -10.67 -4.26 -2.18
N ARG A 38 -11.36 -3.12 -2.32
CA ARG A 38 -12.41 -2.71 -1.38
C ARG A 38 -13.71 -3.44 -1.74
N LEU A 39 -14.39 -3.99 -0.73
CA LEU A 39 -15.71 -4.59 -0.92
C LEU A 39 -16.68 -3.52 -1.45
N GLY A 40 -17.44 -3.85 -2.51
CA GLY A 40 -18.35 -2.91 -3.16
C GLY A 40 -17.70 -1.88 -4.08
N ALA A 41 -16.39 -1.99 -4.39
CA ALA A 41 -15.74 -1.06 -5.34
C ALA A 41 -16.29 -1.12 -6.77
N ASN A 42 -17.00 -2.20 -7.11
CA ASN A 42 -17.60 -2.46 -8.42
C ASN A 42 -19.13 -2.62 -8.36
N GLU A 43 -19.74 -2.33 -7.20
CA GLU A 43 -21.20 -2.18 -7.06
C GLU A 43 -21.58 -0.72 -7.34
#